data_AF-A0A7J0DW95-F1
#
_entry.id   AF-A0A7J0DW95-F1
#
_cell.length_a   1.000
_cell.length_b   1.000
_cell.length_c   1.000
_cell.angle_alpha   90.00
_cell.angle_beta   90.00
_cell.angle_gamma   90.00
#
_symmetry.space_group_name_H-M   'P 1'
#
loop_
_entity.id
_entity.type
_entity.pdbx_description
1 polymer ?
#
loop_
_entity_poly.entity_id
_entity_poly.type
_entity_poly.pdbx_seq_one_letter_code
_entity_poly.pdbx_strand_id
1 'polypeptide(L)'
;MEDTNTPISDARITTLCNSIQALGRGFDVTSDIRLLYCKGTPGSRLVRIDEENTEDFVVSDGVVVPNVSVDIGYSTGKRTTEAIPVCSFHEVSF
;
A
#
# COMPACT_ATOMS: atom_id res chain seq x y z
N MET A 1 13.89 -19.08 26.14
CA MET A 1 13.18 -19.54 24.94
C MET A 1 13.30 -18.38 23.97
N GLU A 2 14.11 -18.57 22.94
CA GLU A 2 14.59 -17.50 22.07
C GLU A 2 13.64 -17.35 20.90
N ASP A 3 12.97 -16.19 20.85
CA ASP A 3 11.99 -15.84 19.83
C ASP A 3 12.68 -15.73 18.47
N THR A 4 12.64 -16.82 17.71
CA THR A 4 13.24 -16.95 16.38
C THR A 4 12.43 -16.25 15.29
N ASN A 5 11.38 -15.50 15.65
CA ASN A 5 10.41 -14.89 14.74
C ASN A 5 10.41 -13.36 14.70
N THR A 6 11.20 -12.70 15.57
CA THR A 6 11.15 -11.26 15.84
C THR A 6 11.51 -10.37 14.62
N PRO A 7 12.62 -10.58 13.88
CA PRO A 7 13.05 -9.60 12.88
C PRO A 7 12.18 -9.55 11.61
N ILE A 8 11.58 -10.68 11.22
CA ILE A 8 10.69 -10.74 10.05
C ILE A 8 9.35 -10.08 10.36
N SER A 9 8.84 -10.25 11.58
CA SER A 9 7.60 -9.62 12.03
C SER A 9 7.73 -8.09 12.06
N ASP A 10 8.86 -7.57 12.54
CA ASP A 10 9.13 -6.12 12.61
C ASP A 10 9.24 -5.48 11.22
N ALA A 11 9.88 -6.15 10.27
CA ALA A 11 10.00 -5.65 8.90
C ALA A 11 8.63 -5.54 8.20
N ARG A 12 7.72 -6.50 8.46
CA ARG A 12 6.37 -6.52 7.91
C ARG A 12 5.50 -5.42 8.52
N ILE A 13 5.52 -5.27 9.85
CA ILE A 13 4.84 -4.18 10.56
C ILE A 13 5.32 -2.83 10.02
N THR A 14 6.64 -2.65 9.91
CA THR A 14 7.24 -1.42 9.37
C THR A 14 6.75 -1.13 7.96
N THR A 15 6.73 -2.14 7.08
CA THR A 15 6.25 -1.98 5.70
C THR A 15 4.78 -1.57 5.66
N LEU A 16 3.95 -2.15 6.52
CA LEU A 16 2.52 -1.84 6.61
C LEU A 16 2.28 -0.42 7.12
N CYS A 17 2.95 -0.02 8.21
CA CYS A 17 2.90 1.34 8.75
C CYS A 17 3.33 2.37 7.70
N ASN A 18 4.42 2.10 6.98
CA ASN A 18 4.89 2.98 5.91
C ASN A 18 3.88 3.09 4.76
N SER A 19 3.18 2.00 4.44
CA SER A 19 2.17 1.99 3.39
C SER A 19 0.96 2.86 3.77
N ILE A 20 0.49 2.74 5.01
CA ILE A 20 -0.62 3.55 5.55
C ILE A 20 -0.23 5.04 5.58
N GLN A 21 0.97 5.36 6.07
CA GLN A 21 1.47 6.74 6.13
C GLN A 21 1.74 7.37 4.75
N ALA A 22 1.89 6.55 3.70
CA ALA A 22 2.07 7.02 2.33
C ALA A 22 0.72 7.34 1.64
N LEU A 23 -0.42 6.92 2.20
CA LEU A 23 -1.72 7.20 1.62
C LEU A 23 -1.97 8.71 1.58
N GLY A 24 -2.39 9.19 0.41
CA GLY A 24 -2.65 10.60 0.17
C GLY A 24 -1.41 11.49 0.08
N ARG A 25 -0.20 10.93 0.21
CA ARG A 25 1.04 11.66 -0.10
C ARG A 25 1.20 11.80 -1.61
N GLY A 26 1.97 12.80 -2.05
CA GLY A 26 2.27 12.98 -3.47
C GLY A 26 3.18 11.86 -3.99
N PHE A 27 3.01 11.47 -5.25
CA PHE A 27 3.86 10.48 -5.91
C PHE A 27 4.33 11.04 -7.25
N ASP A 28 5.65 11.16 -7.42
CA ASP A 28 6.23 11.57 -8.69
C ASP A 28 6.47 10.33 -9.55
N VAL A 29 5.65 10.16 -10.59
CA VAL A 29 5.72 9.00 -11.50
C VAL A 29 7.07 8.84 -12.20
N THR A 30 7.87 9.90 -12.28
CA THR A 30 9.17 9.89 -12.96
C THR A 30 10.33 9.57 -12.02
N SER A 31 10.23 9.96 -10.75
CA SER A 31 11.33 9.85 -9.79
C SER A 31 11.08 8.87 -8.65
N ASP A 32 9.82 8.59 -8.30
CA ASP A 32 9.45 7.70 -7.22
C ASP A 32 9.12 6.30 -7.78
N ILE A 33 9.89 5.29 -7.36
CA ILE A 33 9.70 3.88 -7.79
C ILE A 33 9.10 2.98 -6.69
N ARG A 34 8.97 3.48 -5.46
CA ARG A 34 8.48 2.74 -4.28
C ARG A 34 7.66 3.68 -3.41
N LEU A 35 6.68 3.13 -2.67
CA LEU A 35 5.84 3.88 -1.72
C LEU A 35 6.65 4.67 -0.68
N LEU A 36 7.85 4.21 -0.33
CA LEU A 36 8.72 4.90 0.62
C LEU A 36 9.20 6.27 0.11
N TYR A 37 9.10 6.52 -1.20
CA TYR A 37 9.52 7.78 -1.82
C TYR A 37 8.38 8.79 -2.00
N CYS A 38 7.14 8.44 -1.60
CA CYS A 38 6.01 9.37 -1.66
C CYS A 38 6.34 10.70 -0.95
N LYS A 39 6.23 11.79 -1.69
CA LYS A 39 6.53 13.18 -1.29
C LYS A 39 5.57 13.72 -0.25
N GLY A 40 6.03 14.71 0.50
CA GLY A 40 5.22 15.45 1.46
C GLY A 40 5.96 15.65 2.77
N THR A 41 5.65 16.73 3.47
CA THR A 41 6.10 16.95 4.85
C THR A 41 5.40 15.95 5.78
N PRO A 42 6.05 15.42 6.83
CA PRO A 42 5.37 14.61 7.83
C PRO A 42 4.08 15.27 8.33
N GLY A 43 2.97 14.53 8.33
CA GLY A 43 1.64 15.05 8.69
C GLY A 43 0.89 15.81 7.58
N SER A 44 1.50 16.01 6.41
CA SER A 44 0.83 16.60 5.25
C SER A 44 0.44 15.54 4.22
N ARG A 45 -0.75 15.71 3.63
CA ARG A 45 -1.31 14.83 2.59
C ARG A 45 -2.14 15.68 1.63
N LEU A 46 -2.13 15.30 0.35
CA LEU A 46 -2.87 15.95 -0.73
C LEU A 46 -4.37 15.67 -0.65
N VAL A 47 -4.75 14.56 -0.02
CA VAL A 47 -6.15 14.20 0.26
C VAL A 47 -6.38 14.08 1.76
N ARG A 48 -7.60 14.37 2.18
CA ARG A 48 -8.02 14.20 3.57
C ARG A 48 -8.36 12.74 3.83
N ILE A 49 -7.82 12.22 4.93
CA ILE A 49 -8.17 10.92 5.51
C ILE A 49 -8.88 11.22 6.84
N ASP A 50 -9.92 10.45 7.16
CA ASP A 50 -10.58 10.54 8.46
C ASP A 50 -9.68 9.94 9.55
N GLU A 51 -9.14 10.80 10.40
CA GLU A 51 -8.33 10.40 11.57
C GLU A 51 -9.10 10.42 12.88
N GLU A 52 -10.38 10.82 12.85
CA GLU A 52 -11.24 10.81 14.05
C GLU A 52 -11.84 9.41 14.26
N ASN A 53 -12.33 8.79 13.18
CA ASN A 53 -12.88 7.43 13.22
C ASN A 53 -11.82 6.42 12.83
N THR A 54 -11.18 5.80 13.83
CA THR A 54 -10.09 4.85 13.64
C THR A 54 -10.28 3.53 14.41
N GLU A 55 -9.63 2.48 13.94
CA GLU A 55 -9.65 1.14 14.53
C GLU A 55 -8.30 0.42 14.41
N ASP A 56 -8.19 -0.75 15.04
CA ASP A 56 -7.05 -1.65 14.90
C ASP A 56 -7.12 -2.39 13.57
N PHE A 57 -6.17 -2.11 12.69
CA PHE A 57 -6.08 -2.69 11.37
C PHE A 57 -5.38 -4.04 11.42
N VAL A 58 -6.17 -5.12 11.37
CA VAL A 58 -5.69 -6.50 11.48
C VAL A 58 -5.49 -7.12 10.10
N VAL A 59 -4.27 -7.55 9.80
CA VAL A 59 -3.92 -8.29 8.59
C VAL A 59 -3.89 -9.79 8.88
N SER A 60 -4.21 -10.63 7.87
CA SER A 60 -4.42 -12.09 7.95
C SER A 60 -3.37 -12.91 8.71
N ASP A 61 -2.17 -12.37 8.90
CA ASP A 61 -1.05 -13.03 9.58
C ASP A 61 -0.90 -12.60 11.06
N GLY A 62 -1.93 -11.98 11.64
CA GLY A 62 -1.93 -11.53 13.04
C GLY A 62 -1.13 -10.23 13.28
N VAL A 63 -0.74 -9.55 12.21
CA VAL A 63 -0.10 -8.23 12.28
C VAL A 63 -1.18 -7.17 12.51
N VAL A 64 -1.00 -6.32 13.51
CA VAL A 64 -1.95 -5.26 13.88
C VAL A 64 -1.28 -3.90 13.76
N VAL A 65 -1.96 -2.95 13.12
CA VAL A 65 -1.56 -1.53 13.10
C VAL A 65 -2.69 -0.71 13.71
N PRO A 66 -2.46 -0.01 14.84
CA PRO A 66 -3.51 0.75 15.51
C PRO A 66 -3.78 2.09 14.83
N ASN A 67 -4.93 2.68 15.16
CA ASN A 67 -5.34 4.04 14.77
C ASN A 67 -5.37 4.26 13.24
N VAL A 68 -5.84 3.26 12.50
CA VAL A 68 -6.04 3.37 11.06
C VAL A 68 -7.49 3.77 10.81
N SER A 69 -7.71 4.68 9.86
CA SER A 69 -9.07 5.08 9.45
C SER A 69 -9.92 3.86 9.08
N VAL A 70 -11.16 3.82 9.55
CA VAL A 70 -12.14 2.75 9.22
C VAL A 70 -12.43 2.64 7.73
N ASP A 71 -12.14 3.71 6.97
CA ASP A 71 -12.31 3.76 5.52
C ASP A 71 -11.17 3.06 4.75
N ILE A 72 -10.09 2.68 5.43
CA ILE A 72 -8.94 2.01 4.83
C ILE A 72 -9.12 0.50 4.95
N GLY A 73 -9.17 -0.18 3.80
CA GLY A 73 -9.13 -1.65 3.72
C GLY A 73 -7.82 -2.16 3.13
N TYR A 74 -7.55 -3.47 3.30
CA TYR A 74 -6.58 -4.18 2.46
C TYR A 74 -7.24 -5.35 1.74
N SER A 75 -6.63 -5.74 0.63
CA SER A 75 -6.87 -7.03 0.01
C SER A 75 -5.53 -7.69 -0.26
N THR A 76 -5.47 -9.02 -0.23
CA THR A 76 -4.27 -9.76 -0.60
C THR A 76 -3.90 -9.58 -2.08
N GLY A 77 -4.84 -9.13 -2.91
CA GLY A 77 -4.69 -8.99 -4.35
C GLY A 77 -4.43 -10.34 -5.03
N LYS A 78 -4.73 -10.43 -6.32
CA LYS A 78 -4.15 -11.47 -7.18
C LYS A 78 -3.26 -10.75 -8.18
N ARG A 79 -1.97 -11.07 -8.22
CA ARG A 79 -1.08 -10.52 -9.24
C ARG A 79 -1.46 -11.15 -10.58
N THR A 80 -2.26 -10.43 -11.35
CA THR A 80 -2.63 -10.80 -12.71
C THR A 80 -1.91 -9.85 -13.66
N THR A 81 -1.04 -10.40 -14.51
CA THR A 81 -0.58 -9.66 -15.68
C THR A 81 -1.60 -9.92 -16.77
N GLU A 82 -2.42 -8.91 -17.07
CA GLU A 82 -3.26 -8.96 -18.27
C GLU A 82 -2.35 -8.67 -19.47
N ALA A 83 -1.98 -9.72 -20.20
CA ALA A 83 -1.32 -9.58 -21.49
C ALA A 83 -2.40 -9.38 -22.55
N ILE A 84 -2.64 -8.12 -22.94
CA ILE A 84 -3.46 -7.84 -24.11
C ILE A 84 -2.60 -8.21 -25.33
N PRO A 85 -3.02 -9.16 -26.18
CA PRO A 85 -2.27 -9.51 -27.37
C PRO A 85 -2.16 -8.28 -28.28
N VAL A 86 -1.01 -8.16 -28.95
CA VAL A 86 -0.82 -7.12 -29.96
C VAL A 86 -1.70 -7.46 -31.15
N CYS A 87 -2.63 -6.57 -31.50
CA CYS A 87 -3.47 -6.71 -32.68
C CYS A 87 -2.60 -6.69 -33.95
N SER A 88 -2.66 -7.73 -34.76
CA SER A 88 -1.99 -7.75 -36.05
C SER A 88 -2.71 -6.82 -37.04
N PHE A 89 -1.99 -6.32 -38.04
CA PHE A 89 -2.56 -5.40 -39.05
C PHE A 89 -3.84 -5.94 -39.73
N HIS A 90 -3.99 -7.26 -39.84
CA HIS A 90 -5.13 -7.92 -40.48
C HIS A 90 -6.35 -8.07 -39.56
N GLU A 91 -6.19 -7.88 -38.25
CA GLU A 91 -7.28 -7.96 -37.28
C GLU A 91 -8.00 -6.61 -37.08
N VAL A 92 -7.42 -5.51 -37.60
CA VAL A 92 -8.07 -4.19 -37.61
C VAL A 92 -9.08 -4.15 -38.76
N SER A 93 -10.36 -4.24 -38.44
CA SER A 93 -11.45 -4.00 -39.40
C SER A 93 -11.87 -2.54 -39.34
N PHE A 94 -11.93 -1.88 -40.51
CA PHE A 94 -12.42 -0.51 -40.70
C PHE A 94 -13.87 -0.52 -41.17
#